data_AF-Q2V8J4-F1
#
_entry.id   AF-Q2V8J4-F1
#
_cell.length_a   1.000
_cell.length_b   1.000
_cell.length_c   1.000
_cell.angle_alpha   90.00
_cell.angle_beta   90.00
_cell.angle_gamma   90.00
#
_symmetry.space_group_name_H-M   'P 1'
#
loop_
_entity.id
_entity.type
_entity.pdbx_description
1 polymer ?
#
loop_
_entity_poly.entity_id
_entity_poly.type
_entity_poly.pdbx_seq_one_letter_code
_entity_poly.pdbx_strand_id
1 'polypeptide(L)' 'GISVNDPRVKEIAEFALKQHAEQNLILAGVDAGQIIKGIPHWDNYYNLIISAKHSPQEFSKFYNVIVLQKA' A
#
# COMPACT_ATOMS: atom_id res chain seq x y z
N GLY A 1 -7.76 -1.87 -12.46
CA GLY A 1 -7.51 -1.86 -11.00
C GLY A 1 -7.01 -3.22 -10.56
N ILE A 2 -6.35 -3.30 -9.41
CA ILE A 2 -6.05 -4.59 -8.77
C ILE A 2 -7.12 -4.89 -7.73
N SER A 3 -7.36 -6.17 -7.47
CA SER A 3 -8.26 -6.58 -6.39
C SER A 3 -7.59 -6.26 -5.05
N VAL A 4 -8.25 -5.49 -4.18
CA VAL A 4 -7.78 -5.25 -2.81
C VAL A 4 -7.73 -6.53 -1.96
N ASN A 5 -8.44 -7.57 -2.40
CA ASN A 5 -8.42 -8.90 -1.77
C ASN A 5 -7.31 -9.81 -2.32
N ASP A 6 -6.50 -9.36 -3.28
CA ASP A 6 -5.32 -10.11 -3.73
C ASP A 6 -4.29 -10.10 -2.58
N PRO A 7 -3.83 -11.28 -2.09
CA PRO A 7 -2.86 -11.36 -1.00
C PRO A 7 -1.60 -10.50 -1.24
N ARG A 8 -1.16 -10.38 -2.50
CA ARG A 8 0.01 -9.58 -2.86
C ARG A 8 -0.20 -8.09 -2.60
N VAL A 9 -1.43 -7.59 -2.74
CA VAL A 9 -1.77 -6.18 -2.51
C VAL A 9 -1.65 -5.84 -1.02
N LYS A 10 -2.08 -6.77 -0.16
CA LYS A 10 -1.90 -6.65 1.28
C LYS A 10 -0.41 -6.64 1.67
N GLU A 11 0.38 -7.55 1.11
CA GLU A 11 1.84 -7.60 1.35
C GLU A 11 2.54 -6.29 0.93
N ILE A 12 2.18 -5.73 -0.22
CA ILE A 12 2.73 -4.45 -0.72
C ILE A 12 2.34 -3.29 0.20
N ALA A 13 1.08 -3.25 0.67
CA ALA A 13 0.62 -2.24 1.61
C ALA A 13 1.35 -2.32 2.97
N GLU A 14 1.55 -3.52 3.50
CA GLU A 14 2.33 -3.74 4.72
C GLU A 14 3.80 -3.33 4.55
N PHE A 15 4.40 -3.65 3.40
CA PHE A 15 5.75 -3.20 3.06
C PHE A 15 5.83 -1.68 3.00
N ALA A 16 4.90 -1.03 2.29
CA ALA A 16 4.85 0.42 2.18
C ALA A 16 4.77 1.09 3.55
N LEU A 17 3.87 0.59 4.42
CA LEU A 17 3.67 1.14 5.76
C LEU A 17 4.92 0.99 6.63
N LYS A 18 5.63 -0.15 6.54
CA LYS A 18 6.90 -0.38 7.23
C LYS A 18 8.01 0.57 6.75
N GLN A 19 8.08 0.84 5.45
CA GLN A 19 9.08 1.76 4.88
C GLN A 19 8.78 3.23 5.15
N HIS A 20 7.50 3.60 5.30
CA HIS A 20 7.09 5.00 5.47
C HIS A 20 7.48 5.59 6.84
N ALA A 21 7.92 4.78 7.79
CA ALA A 21 8.58 5.15 9.05
C ALA A 21 7.89 6.21 9.94
N GLU A 22 6.67 6.65 9.62
CA GLU A 22 5.82 7.41 10.53
C GLU A 22 5.34 6.46 11.64
N GLN A 23 6.11 6.48 12.72
CA GLN A 23 5.93 5.86 14.03
C GLN A 23 4.66 5.02 14.23
N ASN A 24 4.83 3.69 14.25
CA ASN A 24 3.87 2.72 14.79
C ASN A 24 2.47 2.73 14.15
N LEU A 25 2.37 3.06 12.86
CA LEU A 25 1.11 2.89 12.15
C LEU A 25 0.78 1.39 11.98
N ILE A 26 -0.47 1.07 12.27
CA ILE A 26 -1.09 -0.24 12.05
C ILE A 26 -1.92 -0.14 10.78
N LEU A 27 -1.69 -1.05 9.84
CA LEU A 27 -2.49 -1.16 8.62
C LEU A 27 -3.92 -1.55 8.98
N ALA A 28 -4.89 -0.71 8.63
CA ALA A 28 -6.30 -1.00 8.81
C ALA A 28 -6.90 -1.66 7.56
N GLY A 29 -6.47 -1.26 6.36
CA GLY A 29 -6.92 -1.85 5.11
C GLY A 29 -6.31 -1.24 3.86
N VAL A 30 -6.67 -1.82 2.70
CA VAL A 30 -6.39 -1.27 1.37
C VAL A 30 -7.72 -0.97 0.72
N ASP A 31 -7.94 0.30 0.39
CA ASP A 31 -9.23 0.80 -0.08
C ASP A 31 -9.28 0.87 -1.62
N ALA A 32 -8.14 1.14 -2.25
CA ALA A 32 -8.00 1.12 -3.69
C ALA A 32 -6.58 0.75 -4.12
N GLY A 33 -6.45 0.15 -5.31
CA GLY A 33 -5.14 -0.16 -5.87
C GLY A 33 -5.12 -0.18 -7.39
N GLN A 34 -3.99 0.22 -7.95
CA GLN A 34 -3.73 0.19 -9.38
C GLN A 34 -2.28 -0.24 -9.65
N ILE A 35 -2.09 -1.13 -10.63
CA ILE A 35 -0.76 -1.33 -11.23
C ILE A 35 -0.55 -0.24 -12.27
N ILE A 36 0.52 0.52 -12.13
CA ILE A 36 0.97 1.48 -13.13
C ILE A 36 1.96 0.73 -14.03
N LYS A 37 1.45 0.06 -15.07
CA LYS A 37 2.29 -0.53 -16.11
C LYS A 37 2.69 0.58 -17.08
N GLY A 38 3.74 1.32 -16.74
CA GLY A 38 4.09 2.56 -17.45
C GLY A 38 5.35 2.51 -18.30
N ILE A 39 6.32 1.64 -17.97
CA ILE A 39 7.66 1.72 -18.58
C ILE A 39 8.05 0.31 -19.08
N PRO A 40 8.22 0.12 -20.40
CA PRO A 40 8.74 -1.13 -20.96
C PRO A 40 10.09 -1.44 -20.30
N HIS A 41 10.26 -2.68 -19.81
CA HIS A 41 11.43 -3.18 -19.08
C HIS A 41 11.57 -2.77 -17.62
N TRP A 42 10.58 -2.11 -17.01
CA TRP A 42 10.61 -1.85 -15.57
C TRP A 42 9.64 -2.77 -14.81
N ASP A 43 10.15 -3.27 -13.71
CA ASP A 43 9.51 -3.56 -12.43
C ASP A 43 8.05 -3.05 -12.29
N ASN A 44 7.18 -3.86 -11.66
CA ASN A 44 5.77 -3.49 -11.46
C ASN A 44 5.66 -2.33 -10.44
N TYR A 45 5.05 -1.22 -10.84
CA TYR A 45 4.66 -0.14 -9.94
C TYR A 45 3.25 -0.35 -9.43
N TYR A 46 3.06 -0.20 -8.13
CA TYR A 46 1.78 -0.27 -7.45
C TYR A 46 1.48 1.08 -6.83
N ASN A 47 0.29 1.60 -7.10
CA ASN A 47 -0.24 2.79 -6.46
C ASN A 47 -1.44 2.37 -5.62
N LEU A 48 -1.34 2.51 -4.30
CA LEU A 48 -2.35 2.05 -3.35
C LEU A 48 -2.84 3.20 -2.49
N ILE A 49 -4.16 3.23 -2.26
CA ILE A 49 -4.75 3.98 -1.16
C ILE A 49 -4.93 3.02 0.00
N ILE A 50 -4.21 3.28 1.09
CA ILE A 50 -4.26 2.47 2.30
C ILE A 50 -4.87 3.29 3.44
N SER A 51 -5.54 2.62 4.36
CA SER A 51 -5.99 3.19 5.61
C SER A 51 -5.11 2.69 6.76
N ALA A 52 -4.62 3.59 7.60
CA ALA A 52 -3.76 3.26 8.74
C ALA A 52 -4.04 4.16 9.96
N LYS A 53 -3.68 3.68 11.15
CA LYS A 53 -3.90 4.36 12.46
C LYS A 53 -2.83 3.97 13.48
N HIS A 54 -2.61 4.78 14.51
CA HIS A 54 -1.61 4.48 15.53
C HIS A 54 -2.15 3.55 16.62
N SER A 55 -3.44 3.60 16.91
CA SER A 55 -4.08 2.73 17.91
C SER A 55 -5.42 2.16 17.43
N PRO A 56 -5.88 1.00 17.95
CA PRO A 56 -7.15 0.40 17.53
C PRO A 56 -8.38 1.30 17.74
N GLN A 57 -8.32 2.21 18.71
CA GLN A 57 -9.44 3.07 19.14
C GLN A 57 -9.52 4.40 18.38
N GLU A 58 -8.54 4.67 17.51
CA GLU A 58 -8.51 5.88 16.68
C GLU A 58 -9.18 5.67 15.31
N PHE A 59 -9.59 6.79 14.71
CA PHE A 59 -9.97 6.84 13.31
C PHE A 59 -8.78 6.58 12.39
N SER A 60 -9.02 5.87 11.30
CA SER A 60 -8.01 5.66 10.26
C SER A 60 -7.89 6.87 9.34
N LYS A 61 -6.66 7.21 8.98
CA LYS A 61 -6.35 8.16 7.90
C LYS A 61 -6.03 7.40 6.63
N PHE A 62 -6.27 8.04 5.49
CA PHE A 62 -5.90 7.51 4.18
C PHE A 62 -4.53 8.03 3.76
N TYR A 63 -3.71 7.14 3.22
CA TYR A 63 -2.39 7.42 2.70
C TYR A 63 -2.30 6.90 1.28
N ASN A 64 -1.72 7.71 0.40
CA ASN A 64 -1.38 7.29 -0.95
C ASN A 64 0.06 6.80 -0.97
N VAL A 65 0.29 5.53 -1.31
CA VAL A 65 1.61 4.91 -1.35
C VAL A 65 1.94 4.38 -2.73
N ILE A 66 3.14 4.68 -3.20
CA ILE A 66 3.67 4.20 -4.48
C ILE A 66 4.82 3.25 -4.18
N VAL A 67 4.69 2.01 -4.62
CA VAL A 67 5.67 0.93 -4.35
C VAL A 67 6.20 0.39 -5.66
N LEU A 68 7.51 0.22 -5.72
CA LEU A 68 8.20 -0.45 -6.81
C LEU A 68 8.55 -1.89 -6.43
N GLN A 69 8.06 -2.86 -7.21
CA GLN A 69 8.46 -4.26 -7.08
C GLN A 69 9.65 -4.55 -8.00
N LYS A 70 10.85 -4.61 -7.43
CA LYS A 70 12.06 -5.02 -8.15
C LYS A 70 12.02 -6.52 -8.50
N ALA A 71 12.39 -6.85 -9.74
CA ALA A 71 12.58 -8.22 -10.22
C ALA A 71 13.80 -8.92 -9.59
#